data_AF-A0A958E3E7-F1
#
_entry.id   AF-A0A958E3E7-F1
#
_cell.length_a   1.000
_cell.length_b   1.000
_cell.length_c   1.000
_cell.angle_alpha   90.00
_cell.angle_beta   90.00
_cell.angle_gamma   90.00
#
_symmetry.space_group_name_H-M   'P 1'
#
loop_
_entity.id
_entity.type
_entity.pdbx_description
1 polymer ?
#
loop_
_entity_poly.entity_id
_entity_poly.type
_entity_poly.pdbx_seq_one_letter_code
_entity_poly.pdbx_strand_id
1 'polypeptide(L)' 'YLWRCNEQKRYQVLGPAPAPLAKINNQYRYHVLLKQPRENDPSMSYLRKVVKQGIYKNPDLKKWPVAVQIDVDPLDIL' A
#
# COMPACT_ATOMS: atom_id res chain seq x y z
N TYR A 1 6.03 0.58 8.50
CA TYR A 1 7.05 0.01 7.59
C TYR A 1 7.29 0.93 6.39
N LEU A 2 6.28 1.19 5.56
CA LEU A 2 6.44 1.94 4.30
C LEU A 2 6.95 3.39 4.46
N TRP A 3 6.57 4.11 5.52
CA TRP A 3 7.12 5.45 5.76
C TRP A 3 8.61 5.44 6.14
N ARG A 4 9.06 4.38 6.84
CA ARG A 4 10.48 4.20 7.22
C ARG A 4 11.35 3.88 6.01
N CYS A 5 10.82 3.21 4.99
CA CYS A 5 11.54 2.93 3.76
C CYS A 5 11.57 4.12 2.78
N ASN A 6 10.88 5.23 3.09
CA ASN A 6 10.74 6.38 2.21
C ASN A 6 11.62 7.56 2.61
N GLU A 7 12.84 7.31 3.11
CA GLU A 7 13.76 8.35 3.58
C GLU A 7 14.11 9.35 2.48
N GLN A 8 14.25 8.87 1.24
CA GLN A 8 14.57 9.68 0.07
C GLN A 8 13.33 10.30 -0.60
N LYS A 9 12.14 10.18 0.01
CA LYS A 9 10.86 10.69 -0.52
C LYS A 9 10.59 10.28 -1.98
N ARG A 10 11.00 9.08 -2.37
CA ARG A 10 10.85 8.57 -3.75
C ARG A 10 9.38 8.34 -4.11
N TYR A 11 8.56 7.99 -3.12
CA TYR A 11 7.12 7.83 -3.25
C TYR A 11 6.40 8.58 -2.12
N GLN A 12 5.08 8.60 -2.14
CA GLN A 12 4.24 9.15 -1.09
C GLN A 12 3.36 8.03 -0.54
N VAL A 13 3.06 8.13 0.75
CA VAL A 13 2.15 7.24 1.47
C VAL A 13 1.04 8.12 2.02
N LEU A 14 -0.20 7.87 1.61
CA LEU A 14 -1.38 8.58 2.10
C LEU A 14 -2.26 7.59 2.87
N GLY A 15 -2.73 8.00 4.05
CA GLY A 15 -3.47 7.16 4.98
C GLY A 15 -2.63 6.64 6.17
N PRO A 16 -3.07 5.60 6.89
CA PRO A 16 -4.28 4.82 6.61
C PRO A 16 -5.55 5.66 6.71
N ALA A 17 -6.51 5.37 5.84
CA ALA A 17 -7.84 5.98 5.85
C ALA A 17 -8.90 4.89 5.74
N PRO A 18 -10.08 5.08 6.36
CA PRO A 18 -11.20 4.16 6.16
C PRO A 18 -11.60 4.15 4.69
N ALA A 19 -11.93 2.97 4.16
CA ALA A 19 -12.55 2.88 2.84
C ALA A 19 -13.93 3.55 2.89
N PRO A 20 -14.46 4.11 1.79
CA PRO A 20 -15.75 4.80 1.84
C PRO A 20 -16.91 3.92 2.31
N LEU A 21 -16.86 2.62 1.99
CA LEU A 21 -17.64 1.62 2.72
C LEU A 21 -16.78 0.98 3.82
N ALA A 22 -16.74 1.66 4.97
CA ALA A 22 -15.81 1.38 6.07
C ALA A 22 -16.01 0.01 6.74
N LYS A 23 -17.17 -0.63 6.59
CA LYS A 23 -17.49 -1.93 7.21
C LYS A 23 -18.41 -2.77 6.33
N ILE A 24 -18.03 -4.02 6.08
CA ILE A 24 -18.83 -5.02 5.34
C ILE A 24 -18.73 -6.35 6.08
N ASN A 25 -19.86 -7.05 6.29
CA ASN A 25 -19.87 -8.35 6.97
C ASN A 25 -19.11 -8.34 8.32
N ASN A 26 -19.30 -7.27 9.08
CA ASN A 26 -18.63 -7.00 10.35
C ASN A 26 -17.08 -6.86 10.29
N GLN A 27 -16.51 -6.72 9.10
CA GLN A 27 -15.08 -6.49 8.89
C GLN A 27 -14.83 -5.03 8.50
N TYR A 28 -13.92 -4.38 9.21
CA TYR A 28 -13.53 -3.01 8.90
C TYR A 28 -12.58 -2.97 7.70
N ARG A 29 -12.78 -1.98 6.83
CA ARG A 29 -11.99 -1.78 5.62
C ARG A 29 -11.22 -0.48 5.71
N TYR A 30 -9.91 -0.59 5.53
CA TYR A 30 -8.99 0.54 5.46
C TYR A 30 -8.14 0.40 4.21
N HIS A 31 -7.72 1.53 3.65
CA HIS A 31 -6.75 1.56 2.57
C HIS A 31 -5.55 2.44 2.91
N VAL A 32 -4.47 2.21 2.18
CA VAL A 32 -3.28 3.07 2.14
C VAL A 32 -2.97 3.29 0.68
N LEU A 33 -2.84 4.54 0.27
CA LEU A 33 -2.51 4.87 -1.11
C LEU A 33 -1.02 5.13 -1.25
N LEU A 34 -0.40 4.45 -2.21
CA LEU A 34 1.01 4.61 -2.54
C LEU A 34 1.12 5.30 -3.89
N LYS A 35 1.77 6.46 -3.93
CA LYS A 35 1.95 7.25 -5.15
C LYS A 35 3.42 7.43 -5.44
N GLN A 36 3.85 7.14 -6.66
CA GLN A 36 5.20 7.46 -7.11
C GLN A 36 5.14 8.39 -8.32
N PRO A 37 5.81 9.55 -8.30
CA PRO A 37 5.95 10.39 -9.49
C PRO A 37 6.67 9.61 -10.59
N ARG A 38 6.10 9.59 -11.80
CA ARG A 38 6.69 8.87 -12.94
C ARG A 38 7.99 9.51 -13.41
N GLU A 39 8.18 10.80 -13.17
CA GLU A 39 9.40 11.54 -13.51
C GLU A 39 10.62 10.96 -12.78
N ASN A 40 10.42 10.45 -11.57
CA ASN A 40 11.49 9.92 -10.72
C ASN A 40 11.84 8.45 -11.06
N ASP A 41 10.85 7.65 -11.40
CA ASP A 41 11.01 6.25 -11.84
C ASP A 41 9.75 5.81 -12.61
N PRO A 42 9.80 5.90 -13.96
CA PRO A 42 8.65 5.63 -14.83
C PRO A 42 8.08 4.21 -14.68
N SER A 43 8.95 3.26 -14.35
CA SER A 43 8.59 1.84 -14.22
C SER A 43 8.02 1.48 -12.85
N MET A 44 8.10 2.41 -11.88
CA MET A 44 7.82 2.16 -10.46
C MET A 44 8.63 1.01 -9.87
N SER A 45 9.82 0.72 -10.42
CA SER A 45 10.69 -0.38 -10.01
C SER A 45 10.99 -0.36 -8.51
N TYR A 46 11.24 0.82 -7.95
CA TYR A 46 11.58 0.96 -6.53
C TYR A 46 10.38 0.66 -5.64
N LEU A 47 9.23 1.31 -5.87
CA LEU A 47 8.01 1.06 -5.11
C LEU A 47 7.55 -0.40 -5.22
N ARG A 48 7.60 -0.98 -6.43
CA ARG A 48 7.30 -2.41 -6.65
C ARG A 48 8.22 -3.31 -5.82
N LYS A 49 9.52 -3.00 -5.76
CA LYS A 49 10.49 -3.75 -4.93
C LYS A 49 10.15 -3.62 -3.45
N VAL A 50 9.87 -2.42 -2.96
CA VAL A 50 9.50 -2.18 -1.54
C VAL A 50 8.22 -2.93 -1.18
N VAL A 51 7.18 -2.85 -2.00
CA VAL A 51 5.92 -3.58 -1.79
C VAL A 51 6.14 -5.09 -1.81
N LYS A 52 6.90 -5.61 -2.78
CA LYS A 52 7.19 -7.04 -2.89
C LYS A 52 7.95 -7.58 -1.68
N GLN A 53 8.97 -6.85 -1.19
CA GLN A 53 9.77 -7.29 -0.06
C GLN A 53 9.03 -7.08 1.28
N GLY A 54 8.43 -5.90 1.43
CA GLY A 54 7.80 -5.47 2.66
C GLY A 54 6.45 -6.11 2.93
N ILE A 55 5.67 -6.40 1.88
CA ILE A 55 4.32 -6.97 1.98
C ILE A 55 4.32 -8.44 1.58
N TYR A 56 4.69 -8.75 0.33
CA TYR A 56 4.49 -10.08 -0.24
C TYR A 56 5.43 -11.15 0.35
N LYS A 57 6.71 -10.79 0.53
CA LYS A 57 7.74 -11.71 1.03
C LYS A 57 7.93 -11.66 2.55
N ASN A 58 7.21 -10.77 3.24
CA ASN A 58 7.36 -10.61 4.68
C ASN A 58 6.54 -11.68 5.43
N PRO A 59 7.18 -12.66 6.10
CA PRO A 59 6.46 -13.74 6.77
C PRO A 59 5.65 -13.25 7.98
N ASP A 60 6.02 -12.14 8.60
CA ASP A 60 5.31 -11.63 9.78
C ASP A 60 3.96 -11.02 9.43
N LEU A 61 3.81 -10.50 8.21
CA LEU A 61 2.51 -10.02 7.70
C LEU A 61 1.49 -11.13 7.52
N LYS A 62 1.94 -12.35 7.22
CA LYS A 62 1.03 -13.52 7.14
C LYS A 62 0.41 -13.88 8.49
N LYS A 63 1.01 -13.42 9.60
CA LYS A 63 0.52 -13.65 10.96
C LYS A 63 -0.49 -12.59 11.40
N TRP A 64 -0.69 -11.53 10.62
CA TRP A 64 -1.59 -10.45 11.00
C TRP A 64 -3.06 -10.92 10.92
N PRO A 65 -3.93 -10.48 11.84
CA PRO A 65 -5.34 -10.84 11.85
C PRO A 65 -6.15 -10.02 10.82
N VAL A 66 -5.55 -9.65 9.68
CA VAL A 66 -6.18 -8.85 8.63
C VAL A 66 -5.84 -9.43 7.27
N ALA A 67 -6.81 -9.37 6.34
CA ALA A 67 -6.56 -9.65 4.94
C ALA A 67 -5.96 -8.40 4.28
N VAL A 68 -4.90 -8.57 3.51
CA VAL A 68 -4.25 -7.49 2.76
C VAL A 68 -4.41 -7.77 1.27
N GLN A 69 -5.00 -6.80 0.56
CA GLN A 69 -5.12 -6.79 -0.90
C GLN A 69 -4.34 -5.61 -1.46
N ILE A 70 -3.69 -5.81 -2.61
CA ILE A 70 -3.00 -4.75 -3.33
C ILE A 70 -3.70 -4.59 -4.67
N ASP A 71 -4.15 -3.38 -4.96
CA ASP A 71 -4.67 -3.00 -6.26
C ASP A 71 -3.67 -2.07 -6.95
N VAL A 72 -3.41 -2.31 -8.23
CA VAL A 72 -2.42 -1.57 -9.02
C VAL A 72 -3.18 -0.80 -10.09
N ASP A 73 -2.97 0.52 -10.10
CA ASP A 73 -3.73 1.45 -10.95
C ASP A 73 -5.26 1.22 -10.81
N PRO A 74 -5.80 1.33 -9.58
CA PRO A 74 -7.22 1.11 -9.34
C PRO A 74 -8.04 2.10 -10.16
N LEU A 75 -9.12 1.61 -10.78
CA LEU A 75 -10.07 2.45 -11.54
C LEU A 75 -10.78 3.45 -10.64
N ASP A 76 -10.96 3.09 -9.37
CA ASP A 76 -11.58 3.94 -8.36
C ASP A 76 -10.89 3.77 -7.00
N ILE A 77 -10.75 4.87 -6.26
CA ILE A 77 -10.23 4.90 -4.88
C ILE A 77 -11.38 5.13 -3.88
N LEU A 78 -12.61 5.32 -4.39
CA LEU A 78 -13.84 5.37 -3.62
C LEU A 78 -14.23 4.03 -2.96
#